data_AF-A0A4Y2ABU4-F1
#
_entry.id   AF-A0A4Y2ABU4-F1
#
_cell.length_a   1.000
_cell.length_b   1.000
_cell.length_c   1.000
_cell.angle_alpha   90.00
_cell.angle_beta   90.00
_cell.angle_gamma   90.00
#
_symmetry.space_group_name_H-M   'P 1'
#
loop_
_entity.id
_entity.type
_entity.pdbx_description
1 polymer ?
#
loop_
_entity_poly.entity_id
_entity_poly.type
_entity_poly.pdbx_seq_one_letter_code
_entity_poly.pdbx_strand_id
1 'polypeptide(L)'
;MPLSYQLKMKLENEDLINNILTYKSKFQSNCDTYRDTMDGDLYHSIDGLRDSNNLSIQFNVDGIPLYRKSKYDIWPIQVIINELEPLERKKNIMMCALWFGSKKPVMNDFLIPFVEELKKLQKEGIKWKDNKHGKDSVKTTKVFTLTCSSDAPARCAMQNFKQFNGKFGCGFCEQEGLRVAKGKGHCRIYPFNGQVAAKRTFENCVRNAEEALATNKSVKGTSVLMNLYPNFNMVDGFIPDYMHCVLLGVTRQLVCLFVESSGSLYSLRAKDIRRLDIRIKDLKLPHEATRKLRTTKNISFWKASEWRIFLLTSPVLLKNILNHIVYKHWLLFVHGITLLLGTNISRDDIVKAEDCLKRFVSGVKDIYGIAEQS
;
A
#
# COMPACT_ATOMS: atom_id res chain seq x y z
N MET A 1 -5.02 -22.76 3.52
CA MET A 1 -4.12 -23.75 4.15
C MET A 1 -3.38 -23.03 5.25
N PRO A 2 -3.22 -23.58 6.46
CA PRO A 2 -2.56 -22.85 7.56
C PRO A 2 -1.17 -22.35 7.16
N LEU A 3 -0.79 -21.15 7.62
CA LEU A 3 0.52 -20.55 7.35
C LEU A 3 1.66 -21.42 7.89
N SER A 4 1.49 -21.93 9.11
CA SER A 4 2.44 -22.80 9.79
C SER A 4 2.82 -24.03 8.96
N TYR A 5 1.83 -24.66 8.32
CA TYR A 5 2.04 -25.82 7.47
C TYR A 5 2.78 -25.45 6.18
N GLN A 6 2.36 -24.37 5.50
CA GLN A 6 3.03 -23.88 4.28
C GLN A 6 4.49 -23.52 4.55
N LEU A 7 4.75 -22.77 5.62
CA LEU A 7 6.10 -22.40 6.04
C LEU A 7 6.94 -23.63 6.37
N LYS A 8 6.41 -24.58 7.15
CA LYS A 8 7.11 -25.81 7.48
C LYS A 8 7.51 -26.58 6.23
N MET A 9 6.57 -26.78 5.31
CA MET A 9 6.84 -27.48 4.04
C MET A 9 7.98 -26.83 3.25
N LYS A 10 7.97 -25.49 3.14
CA LYS A 10 9.02 -24.74 2.44
C LYS A 10 10.36 -24.77 3.16
N LEU A 11 10.37 -24.66 4.49
CA LEU A 11 11.59 -24.71 5.30
C LEU A 11 12.23 -26.11 5.26
N GLU A 12 11.44 -27.17 5.26
CA GLU A 12 11.96 -28.54 5.29
C GLU A 12 12.43 -29.04 3.92
N ASN A 13 11.72 -28.67 2.85
CA ASN A 13 11.87 -29.33 1.55
C ASN A 13 12.36 -28.40 0.42
N GLU A 14 12.40 -27.08 0.65
CA GLU A 14 12.91 -26.09 -0.32
C GLU A 14 14.18 -25.41 0.21
N ASP A 15 14.85 -24.60 -0.63
CA ASP A 15 16.04 -23.85 -0.20
C ASP A 15 15.71 -22.56 0.55
N LEU A 16 14.51 -22.51 1.17
CA LEU A 16 13.92 -21.28 1.66
C LEU A 16 14.81 -20.62 2.71
N ILE A 17 15.36 -21.40 3.65
CA ILE A 17 16.20 -20.88 4.73
C ILE A 17 17.52 -20.28 4.22
N ASN A 18 18.17 -20.91 3.25
CA ASN A 18 19.44 -20.41 2.73
C ASN A 18 19.21 -19.14 1.91
N ASN A 19 18.13 -19.07 1.12
CA ASN A 19 17.73 -17.86 0.43
C ASN A 19 17.50 -16.71 1.42
N ILE A 20 16.84 -17.00 2.54
CA ILE A 20 16.61 -16.04 3.61
C ILE A 20 17.92 -15.55 4.23
N LEU A 21 18.78 -16.47 4.67
CA LEU A 21 20.04 -16.14 5.33
C LEU A 21 20.98 -15.37 4.37
N THR A 22 21.01 -15.76 3.11
CA THR A 22 21.79 -15.09 2.05
C THR A 22 21.29 -13.67 1.82
N TYR A 23 19.98 -13.45 1.85
CA TYR A 23 19.44 -12.11 1.67
C TYR A 23 19.66 -11.25 2.92
N LYS A 24 19.42 -11.79 4.12
CA LYS A 24 19.69 -11.12 5.41
C LYS A 24 21.13 -10.64 5.55
N SER A 25 22.11 -11.40 5.06
CA SER A 25 23.53 -11.03 5.18
C SER A 25 23.85 -9.68 4.53
N LYS A 26 23.09 -9.27 3.52
CA LYS A 26 23.22 -7.96 2.85
C LYS A 26 22.83 -6.77 3.75
N PHE A 27 22.18 -7.03 4.89
CA PHE A 27 21.63 -6.04 5.82
C PHE A 27 22.32 -6.04 7.19
N GLN A 28 23.43 -6.77 7.35
CA GLN A 28 24.15 -6.86 8.63
C GLN A 28 24.99 -5.61 8.95
N SER A 29 25.35 -4.82 7.95
CA SER A 29 26.06 -3.55 8.13
C SER A 29 25.07 -2.40 8.29
N ASN A 30 25.29 -1.54 9.29
CA ASN A 30 24.59 -0.27 9.40
C ASN A 30 24.73 0.51 8.09
N CYS A 31 23.60 0.87 7.51
CA CYS A 31 23.52 1.65 6.28
C CYS A 31 22.62 2.85 6.55
N ASP A 32 23.06 4.05 6.16
CA ASP A 32 22.27 5.28 6.33
C ASP A 32 21.09 5.39 5.33
N THR A 33 20.77 4.29 4.66
CA THR A 33 19.79 4.23 3.59
C THR A 33 18.88 3.02 3.75
N TYR A 34 17.63 3.21 3.35
CA TYR A 34 16.59 2.19 3.33
C TYR A 34 16.58 1.49 1.97
N ARG A 35 16.94 0.21 1.95
CA ARG A 35 17.00 -0.62 0.74
C ARG A 35 15.82 -1.59 0.66
N ASP A 36 15.36 -2.08 1.81
CA ASP A 36 14.16 -2.90 1.95
C ASP A 36 13.61 -2.83 3.38
N THR A 37 12.55 -3.59 3.66
CA THR A 37 11.83 -3.72 4.94
C THR A 37 12.75 -3.96 6.13
N MET A 38 13.87 -4.69 5.94
CA MET A 38 14.82 -5.01 7.00
C MET A 38 15.63 -3.81 7.50
N ASP A 39 15.75 -2.72 6.74
CA ASP A 39 16.38 -1.47 7.19
C ASP A 39 15.38 -0.58 7.97
N GLY A 40 14.11 -0.98 8.07
CA GLY A 40 13.06 -0.16 8.67
C GLY A 40 13.11 -0.14 10.20
N ASP A 41 12.82 1.01 10.80
CA ASP A 41 12.83 1.18 12.26
C ASP A 41 11.91 0.16 12.98
N LEU A 42 10.74 -0.16 12.40
CA LEU A 42 9.81 -1.16 12.93
C LEU A 42 10.40 -2.59 12.92
N TYR A 43 11.21 -2.92 11.91
CA TYR A 43 11.90 -4.21 11.85
C TYR A 43 12.90 -4.33 13.01
N HIS A 44 13.70 -3.28 13.21
CA HIS A 44 14.71 -3.24 14.26
C HIS A 44 14.13 -3.15 15.68
N SER A 45 12.92 -2.62 15.84
CA SER A 45 12.25 -2.55 17.15
C SER A 45 11.73 -3.89 17.66
N ILE A 46 11.65 -4.93 16.82
CA ILE A 46 11.20 -6.26 17.24
C ILE A 46 12.38 -7.11 17.69
N ASP A 47 12.54 -7.28 19.01
CA ASP A 47 13.66 -8.03 19.60
C ASP A 47 13.79 -9.46 19.06
N GLY A 48 12.66 -10.12 18.78
CA GLY A 48 12.67 -11.47 18.23
C GLY A 48 13.28 -11.60 16.83
N LEU A 49 13.36 -10.51 16.06
CA LEU A 49 14.00 -10.49 14.74
C LEU A 49 15.52 -10.34 14.79
N ARG A 50 16.11 -10.11 15.98
CA ARG A 50 17.57 -10.14 16.18
C ARG A 50 18.15 -11.55 15.99
N ASP A 51 17.35 -12.59 16.22
CA ASP A 51 17.72 -13.96 15.89
C ASP A 51 17.59 -14.20 14.37
N SER A 52 18.69 -14.56 13.73
CA SER A 52 18.75 -14.82 12.29
C SER A 52 17.81 -15.93 11.83
N ASN A 53 17.41 -16.84 12.72
CA ASN A 53 16.50 -17.95 12.41
C ASN A 53 15.02 -17.54 12.39
N ASN A 54 14.68 -16.36 12.92
CA ASN A 54 13.31 -15.85 12.95
C ASN A 54 13.00 -15.03 11.69
N LEU A 55 11.72 -14.94 11.37
CA LEU A 55 11.25 -14.35 10.12
C LEU A 55 10.22 -13.28 10.41
N SER A 56 10.11 -12.33 9.50
CA SER A 56 9.00 -11.40 9.49
C SER A 56 8.16 -11.55 8.24
N ILE A 57 6.89 -11.24 8.37
CA ILE A 57 5.92 -11.35 7.28
C ILE A 57 5.18 -10.04 7.04
N GLN A 58 4.67 -9.91 5.82
CA GLN A 58 3.62 -8.96 5.48
C GLN A 58 2.44 -9.74 4.96
N PHE A 59 1.23 -9.23 5.20
CA PHE A 59 0.01 -9.84 4.69
C PHE A 59 -0.88 -8.85 3.96
N ASN A 60 -1.74 -9.35 3.08
CA ASN A 60 -2.77 -8.55 2.43
C ASN A 60 -4.10 -9.31 2.45
N VAL A 61 -5.19 -8.53 2.46
CA VAL A 61 -6.54 -9.03 2.31
C VAL A 61 -7.27 -8.10 1.37
N ASP A 62 -7.75 -8.61 0.24
CA ASP A 62 -8.42 -7.80 -0.77
C ASP A 62 -9.55 -8.56 -1.46
N GLY A 63 -10.55 -7.84 -1.94
CA GLY A 63 -11.70 -8.40 -2.65
C GLY A 63 -11.41 -8.56 -4.14
N ILE A 64 -11.46 -9.78 -4.64
CA ILE A 64 -11.29 -10.10 -6.06
C ILE A 64 -12.65 -10.51 -6.63
N PRO A 65 -13.23 -9.74 -7.56
CA PRO A 65 -14.45 -10.15 -8.25
C PRO A 65 -14.14 -11.32 -9.17
N LEU A 66 -14.88 -12.42 -9.02
CA LEU A 66 -14.67 -13.64 -9.81
C LEU A 66 -14.99 -13.45 -11.29
N TYR A 67 -16.05 -12.70 -11.58
CA TYR A 67 -16.46 -12.35 -12.94
C TYR A 67 -16.93 -10.91 -12.95
N ARG A 68 -16.71 -10.20 -14.08
CA ARG A 68 -17.10 -8.78 -14.23
C ARG A 68 -18.59 -8.48 -13.94
N LYS A 69 -19.47 -9.49 -13.97
CA LYS A 69 -20.92 -9.37 -13.72
C LYS A 69 -21.44 -10.32 -12.63
N SER A 70 -20.56 -10.97 -11.86
CA SER A 70 -20.98 -11.85 -10.77
C SER A 70 -21.16 -11.04 -9.48
N LYS A 71 -22.10 -11.47 -8.63
CA LYS A 71 -22.23 -10.96 -7.25
C LYS A 71 -21.26 -11.63 -6.28
N TYR A 72 -20.47 -12.60 -6.75
CA TYR A 72 -19.54 -13.37 -5.91
C TYR A 72 -18.14 -12.79 -5.95
N ASP A 73 -17.58 -12.60 -4.75
CA ASP A 73 -16.23 -12.13 -4.52
C ASP A 73 -15.42 -13.22 -3.80
N ILE A 74 -14.12 -13.22 -4.07
CA ILE A 74 -13.12 -13.99 -3.32
C ILE A 74 -12.31 -13.01 -2.48
N TRP A 75 -12.06 -13.37 -1.22
CA TRP A 75 -11.17 -12.62 -0.34
C TRP A 75 -10.08 -13.55 0.18
N PRO A 76 -8.88 -13.56 -0.43
CA PRO A 76 -7.75 -14.32 0.08
C PRO A 76 -7.03 -13.53 1.17
N ILE A 77 -6.48 -14.25 2.16
CA ILE A 77 -5.41 -13.73 3.00
C ILE A 77 -4.10 -14.26 2.40
N GLN A 78 -3.27 -13.37 1.87
CA GLN A 78 -1.97 -13.75 1.32
C GLN A 78 -0.85 -13.21 2.20
N VAL A 79 0.25 -13.95 2.26
CA VAL A 79 1.41 -13.67 3.11
C VAL A 79 2.68 -13.80 2.29
N ILE A 80 3.63 -12.89 2.54
CA ILE A 80 5.00 -12.94 2.03
C ILE A 80 6.00 -12.87 3.18
N ILE A 81 7.19 -13.42 2.96
CA ILE A 81 8.34 -13.33 3.89
C ILE A 81 9.20 -12.14 3.48
N ASN A 82 9.53 -11.26 4.43
CA ASN A 82 10.31 -10.06 4.13
C ASN A 82 11.77 -10.38 3.80
N GLU A 83 12.31 -11.43 4.42
CA GLU A 83 13.72 -11.77 4.28
C GLU A 83 14.02 -12.59 3.03
N LEU A 84 13.12 -12.59 2.05
CA LEU A 84 13.39 -13.02 0.69
C LEU A 84 13.66 -11.84 -0.22
N GLU A 85 14.46 -12.06 -1.26
CA GLU A 85 14.63 -11.08 -2.34
C GLU A 85 13.30 -10.75 -3.04
N PRO A 86 13.12 -9.54 -3.59
CA PRO A 86 11.84 -9.11 -4.18
C PRO A 86 11.23 -10.05 -5.23
N LEU A 87 12.05 -10.70 -6.06
CA LEU A 87 11.57 -11.68 -7.04
C LEU A 87 11.16 -13.00 -6.38
N GLU A 88 11.89 -13.43 -5.36
CA GLU A 88 11.60 -14.64 -4.59
C GLU A 88 10.34 -14.47 -3.72
N ARG A 89 10.10 -13.27 -3.17
CA ARG A 89 8.82 -12.94 -2.48
C ARG A 89 7.61 -13.23 -3.38
N LYS A 90 7.67 -12.86 -4.65
CA LYS A 90 6.57 -13.07 -5.62
C LYS A 90 6.32 -14.54 -5.93
N LYS A 91 7.37 -15.36 -5.91
CA LYS A 91 7.27 -16.81 -6.12
C LYS A 91 6.80 -17.56 -4.86
N ASN A 92 6.97 -16.94 -3.69
CA ASN A 92 6.68 -17.53 -2.38
C ASN A 92 5.48 -16.87 -1.68
N ILE A 93 4.50 -16.36 -2.44
CA ILE A 93 3.23 -15.90 -1.88
C ILE A 93 2.45 -17.10 -1.34
N MET A 94 2.16 -17.08 -0.06
CA MET A 94 1.37 -18.11 0.62
C MET A 94 -0.08 -17.66 0.79
N MET A 95 -1.04 -18.56 0.58
CA MET A 95 -2.46 -18.27 0.73
C MET A 95 -2.99 -18.95 2.01
N CYS A 96 -3.20 -18.15 3.05
CA CYS A 96 -3.48 -18.65 4.39
C CYS A 96 -4.96 -18.99 4.57
N ALA A 97 -5.84 -18.12 4.06
CA ALA A 97 -7.27 -18.31 4.07
C ALA A 97 -7.89 -17.83 2.75
N LEU A 98 -9.09 -18.33 2.47
CA LEU A 98 -9.89 -17.96 1.31
C LEU A 98 -11.36 -17.88 1.72
N TRP A 99 -11.97 -16.71 1.55
CA TRP A 99 -13.41 -16.56 1.63
C TRP A 99 -14.00 -16.52 0.23
N PHE A 100 -15.14 -17.16 0.05
CA PHE A 100 -15.95 -17.09 -1.17
C PHE A 100 -17.40 -16.83 -0.78
N GLY A 101 -18.01 -15.80 -1.35
CA GLY A 101 -19.41 -15.51 -1.07
C GLY A 101 -19.97 -14.38 -1.93
N SER A 102 -21.30 -14.28 -1.94
CA SER A 102 -22.02 -13.19 -2.59
C SER A 102 -21.99 -11.86 -1.81
N LYS A 103 -21.34 -11.88 -0.64
CA LYS A 103 -21.11 -10.75 0.24
C LYS A 103 -19.68 -10.80 0.75
N LYS A 104 -19.18 -9.62 1.13
CA LYS A 104 -17.91 -9.47 1.84
C LYS A 104 -17.93 -10.30 3.13
N PRO A 105 -16.80 -10.90 3.54
CA PRO A 105 -16.74 -11.60 4.81
C PRO A 105 -17.06 -10.64 5.97
N VAL A 106 -17.61 -11.18 7.05
CA VAL A 106 -17.53 -10.50 8.34
C VAL A 106 -16.06 -10.50 8.73
N MET A 107 -15.38 -9.38 8.47
CA MET A 107 -13.91 -9.35 8.40
C MET A 107 -13.25 -9.78 9.72
N ASN A 108 -13.81 -9.35 10.87
CA ASN A 108 -13.30 -9.78 12.17
C ASN A 108 -13.36 -11.30 12.33
N ASP A 109 -14.51 -11.92 12.06
CA ASP A 109 -14.69 -13.37 12.19
C ASP A 109 -13.77 -14.14 11.24
N PHE A 110 -13.65 -13.64 10.00
CA PHE A 110 -12.79 -14.23 8.97
C PHE A 110 -11.30 -14.22 9.37
N LEU A 111 -10.87 -13.20 10.12
CA LEU A 111 -9.48 -13.05 10.57
C LEU A 111 -9.15 -13.85 11.84
N ILE A 112 -10.14 -14.34 12.62
CA ILE A 112 -9.89 -15.05 13.89
C ILE A 112 -8.90 -16.21 13.73
N PRO A 113 -9.10 -17.18 12.80
CA PRO A 113 -8.20 -18.33 12.70
C PRO A 113 -6.78 -17.91 12.32
N PHE A 114 -6.65 -16.88 11.47
CA PHE A 114 -5.37 -16.35 11.03
C PHE A 114 -4.62 -15.66 12.16
N VAL A 115 -5.30 -14.81 12.95
CA VAL A 115 -4.69 -14.10 14.08
C VAL A 115 -4.24 -15.07 15.18
N GLU A 116 -5.04 -16.08 15.51
CA GLU A 116 -4.65 -17.09 16.50
C GLU A 116 -3.45 -17.92 16.03
N GLU A 117 -3.38 -18.24 14.74
CA GLU A 117 -2.18 -18.87 14.15
C GLU A 117 -0.95 -17.97 14.27
N LEU A 118 -1.06 -16.68 13.93
CA LEU A 118 0.06 -15.72 14.03
C LEU A 118 0.56 -15.57 15.47
N LYS A 119 -0.34 -15.48 16.46
CA LYS A 119 0.04 -15.43 17.88
C LYS A 119 0.83 -16.67 18.30
N LYS A 120 0.42 -17.85 17.84
CA LYS A 120 1.13 -19.10 18.09
C LYS A 120 2.51 -19.10 17.44
N LEU A 121 2.60 -18.70 16.17
CA LEU A 121 3.85 -18.62 15.43
C LEU A 121 4.84 -17.62 16.03
N GLN A 122 4.34 -16.51 16.58
CA GLN A 122 5.16 -15.53 17.27
C GLN A 122 5.71 -16.07 18.60
N LYS A 123 4.88 -16.76 19.38
CA LYS A 123 5.24 -17.25 20.72
C LYS A 123 6.10 -18.52 20.67
N GLU A 124 5.61 -19.53 19.96
CA GLU A 124 6.14 -20.89 19.94
C GLU A 124 7.06 -21.15 18.74
N GLY A 125 6.77 -20.50 17.60
CA GLY A 125 7.46 -20.75 16.33
C GLY A 125 7.08 -22.08 15.68
N ILE A 126 7.82 -22.44 14.64
CA ILE A 126 7.67 -23.66 13.85
C ILE A 126 8.93 -24.50 14.05
N LYS A 127 8.74 -25.76 14.45
CA LYS A 127 9.81 -26.76 14.48
C LYS A 127 9.92 -27.47 13.13
N TRP A 128 11.12 -27.52 12.57
CA TRP A 128 11.39 -28.09 11.26
C TRP A 128 12.80 -28.69 11.17
N LYS A 129 13.03 -29.58 10.20
CA LYS A 129 14.35 -30.15 9.87
C LYS A 129 14.70 -29.84 8.41
N ASP A 130 15.96 -29.54 8.15
CA ASP A 130 16.43 -29.22 6.80
C ASP A 130 16.67 -30.52 6.02
N ASN A 131 15.59 -31.12 5.51
CA ASN A 131 15.65 -32.39 4.78
C ASN A 131 16.36 -32.21 3.44
N LYS A 132 16.22 -31.04 2.80
CA LYS A 132 16.86 -30.72 1.52
C LYS A 132 18.38 -30.82 1.58
N HIS A 133 18.98 -30.34 2.66
CA HIS A 133 20.44 -30.38 2.87
C HIS A 133 20.88 -31.52 3.80
N GLY A 134 19.98 -32.46 4.13
CA GLY A 134 20.28 -33.62 4.97
C GLY A 134 20.71 -33.28 6.40
N LYS A 135 20.27 -32.15 6.97
CA LYS A 135 20.63 -31.79 8.36
C LYS A 135 19.55 -32.28 9.32
N ASP A 136 19.95 -33.16 10.23
CA ASP A 136 19.05 -33.75 11.23
C ASP A 136 18.72 -32.84 12.42
N SER A 137 19.41 -31.71 12.55
CA SER A 137 19.17 -30.74 13.63
C SER A 137 17.78 -30.12 13.51
N VAL A 138 16.94 -30.29 14.53
CA VAL A 138 15.65 -29.60 14.62
C VAL A 138 15.90 -28.11 14.89
N LYS A 139 15.38 -27.26 14.01
CA LYS A 139 15.41 -25.80 14.17
C LYS A 139 14.03 -25.30 14.56
N THR A 140 14.00 -24.18 15.27
CA THR A 140 12.76 -23.46 15.59
C THR A 140 12.83 -22.07 14.99
N THR A 141 11.81 -21.70 14.22
CA THR A 141 11.69 -20.39 13.58
C THR A 141 10.41 -19.71 14.05
N LYS A 142 10.54 -18.57 14.73
CA LYS A 142 9.40 -17.70 15.09
C LYS A 142 9.08 -16.74 13.96
N VAL A 143 7.81 -16.35 13.88
CA VAL A 143 7.30 -15.47 12.82
C VAL A 143 6.67 -14.23 13.43
N PHE A 144 7.08 -13.05 12.94
CA PHE A 144 6.61 -11.76 13.41
C PHE A 144 5.86 -11.02 12.30
N THR A 145 4.67 -10.52 12.60
CA THR A 145 3.86 -9.78 11.62
C THR A 145 4.25 -8.31 11.65
N LEU A 146 4.75 -7.76 10.53
CA LEU A 146 5.20 -6.37 10.46
C LEU A 146 4.15 -5.45 9.86
N THR A 147 3.75 -5.72 8.62
CA THR A 147 2.90 -4.78 7.88
C THR A 147 1.78 -5.48 7.12
N CYS A 148 0.76 -4.68 6.80
CA CYS A 148 -0.35 -5.04 5.95
C CYS A 148 -0.52 -3.98 4.85
N SER A 149 -0.51 -4.42 3.59
CA SER A 149 -0.80 -3.58 2.43
C SER A 149 -2.13 -3.95 1.84
N SER A 150 -3.10 -3.04 1.87
CA SER A 150 -4.43 -3.24 1.27
C SER A 150 -5.05 -1.92 0.88
N ASP A 151 -6.02 -1.97 -0.04
CA ASP A 151 -6.76 -0.80 -0.47
C ASP A 151 -7.53 -0.16 0.71
N ALA A 152 -8.01 1.07 0.54
CA ALA A 152 -8.69 1.78 1.63
C ALA A 152 -9.96 1.04 2.12
N PRO A 153 -10.86 0.54 1.26
CA PRO A 153 -11.99 -0.30 1.66
C PRO A 153 -11.63 -1.52 2.52
N ALA A 154 -10.67 -2.34 2.10
CA ALA A 154 -10.26 -3.55 2.80
C ALA A 154 -9.51 -3.22 4.09
N ARG A 155 -8.64 -2.20 4.07
CA ARG A 155 -7.99 -1.67 5.27
C ARG A 155 -9.01 -1.23 6.32
N CYS A 156 -10.01 -0.44 5.96
CA CYS A 156 -11.06 -0.04 6.90
C CYS A 156 -11.84 -1.26 7.45
N ALA A 157 -12.08 -2.28 6.63
CA ALA A 157 -12.76 -3.51 7.07
C ALA A 157 -11.92 -4.28 8.09
N MET A 158 -10.61 -4.43 7.85
CA MET A 158 -9.68 -5.11 8.76
C MET A 158 -9.46 -4.32 10.05
N GLN A 159 -9.33 -2.99 9.96
CA GLN A 159 -9.23 -2.10 11.12
C GLN A 159 -10.53 -2.00 11.92
N ASN A 160 -11.64 -2.48 11.36
CA ASN A 160 -13.00 -2.26 11.86
C ASN A 160 -13.35 -0.76 12.02
N PHE A 161 -12.84 0.08 11.12
CA PHE A 161 -13.08 1.53 11.10
C PHE A 161 -14.29 1.91 10.23
N LYS A 162 -14.79 3.14 10.37
CA LYS A 162 -15.64 3.74 9.34
C LYS A 162 -14.87 3.84 8.02
N GLN A 163 -15.59 3.70 6.91
CA GLN A 163 -14.99 3.78 5.58
C GLN A 163 -14.39 5.17 5.32
N PHE A 164 -13.45 5.23 4.36
CA PHE A 164 -12.70 6.44 3.98
C PHE A 164 -13.57 7.66 3.63
N ASN A 165 -14.82 7.45 3.23
CA ASN A 165 -15.82 8.51 2.92
C ASN A 165 -16.58 9.04 4.16
N GLY A 166 -16.39 8.42 5.32
CA GLY A 166 -16.96 8.83 6.60
C GLY A 166 -16.37 10.14 7.13
N LYS A 167 -17.04 10.73 8.11
CA LYS A 167 -16.64 12.00 8.75
C LYS A 167 -15.21 11.94 9.33
N PHE A 168 -14.82 10.80 9.90
CA PHE A 168 -13.47 10.53 10.40
C PHE A 168 -12.92 9.25 9.73
N GLY A 169 -12.99 9.20 8.41
CA GLY A 169 -12.71 7.99 7.63
C GLY A 169 -11.23 7.68 7.40
N CYS A 170 -10.32 8.63 7.66
CA CYS A 170 -8.89 8.37 7.53
C CYS A 170 -8.43 7.33 8.56
N GLY A 171 -7.78 6.26 8.07
CA GLY A 171 -7.20 5.21 8.91
C GLY A 171 -5.88 5.59 9.58
N PHE A 172 -5.27 6.72 9.18
CA PHE A 172 -3.96 7.15 9.65
C PHE A 172 -3.99 8.37 10.58
N CYS A 173 -4.94 9.29 10.38
CA CYS A 173 -5.04 10.53 11.16
C CYS A 173 -6.45 10.73 11.74
N GLU A 174 -6.55 11.65 12.69
CA GLU A 174 -7.79 12.00 13.38
C GLU A 174 -8.57 13.14 12.71
N GLN A 175 -8.13 13.58 11.54
CA GLN A 175 -8.73 14.69 10.84
C GLN A 175 -10.20 14.43 10.49
N GLU A 176 -11.05 15.41 10.80
CA GLU A 176 -12.41 15.47 10.30
C GLU A 176 -12.39 15.80 8.80
N GLY A 177 -12.98 14.92 7.99
CA GLY A 177 -13.16 15.17 6.56
C GLY A 177 -14.36 16.07 6.28
N LEU A 178 -14.22 16.98 5.33
CA LEU A 178 -15.27 17.92 4.91
C LEU A 178 -16.05 17.37 3.71
N ARG A 179 -17.37 17.60 3.68
CA ARG A 179 -18.21 17.24 2.53
C ARG A 179 -18.30 18.44 1.59
N VAL A 180 -17.85 18.27 0.35
CA VAL A 180 -17.89 19.34 -0.67
C VAL A 180 -18.65 18.86 -1.91
N ALA A 181 -19.22 19.79 -2.68
CA ALA A 181 -19.90 19.47 -3.91
C ALA A 181 -18.90 19.04 -5.00
N LYS A 182 -19.23 18.00 -5.77
CA LYS A 182 -18.44 17.53 -6.92
C LYS A 182 -19.39 17.05 -8.02
N GLY A 183 -19.47 17.79 -9.11
CA GLY A 183 -20.47 17.57 -10.15
C GLY A 183 -21.90 17.63 -9.59
N LYS A 184 -22.71 16.60 -9.86
CA LYS A 184 -24.08 16.46 -9.31
C LYS A 184 -24.13 15.83 -7.91
N GLY A 185 -22.99 15.51 -7.32
CA GLY A 185 -22.90 14.80 -6.04
C GLY A 185 -22.00 15.53 -5.04
N HIS A 186 -21.51 14.77 -4.07
CA HIS A 186 -20.56 15.25 -3.08
C HIS A 186 -19.39 14.28 -2.93
N CYS A 187 -18.22 14.82 -2.61
CA CYS A 187 -17.09 14.03 -2.14
C CYS A 187 -16.73 14.42 -0.70
N ARG A 188 -16.00 13.54 -0.04
CA ARG A 188 -15.33 13.80 1.24
C ARG A 188 -13.90 14.21 0.90
N ILE A 189 -13.40 15.28 1.51
CA ILE A 189 -12.01 15.74 1.37
C ILE A 189 -11.35 15.85 2.74
N TYR A 190 -10.02 15.82 2.77
CA TYR A 190 -9.22 16.06 3.97
C TYR A 190 -8.31 17.27 3.71
N PRO A 191 -8.78 18.50 4.01
CA PRO A 191 -8.08 19.72 3.62
C PRO A 191 -6.72 19.84 4.32
N PHE A 192 -5.69 20.19 3.56
CA PHE A 192 -4.37 20.49 4.12
C PHE A 192 -4.19 21.99 4.30
N ASN A 193 -4.11 22.44 5.55
CA ASN A 193 -3.96 23.85 5.91
C ASN A 193 -2.50 24.20 6.29
N GLY A 194 -1.52 23.49 5.72
CA GLY A 194 -0.10 23.67 6.05
C GLY A 194 0.39 22.90 7.27
N GLN A 195 -0.51 22.28 8.03
CA GLN A 195 -0.19 21.41 9.16
C GLN A 195 -0.66 19.98 8.89
N VAL A 196 0.22 19.02 9.16
CA VAL A 196 -0.13 17.59 9.09
C VAL A 196 -1.05 17.28 10.27
N ALA A 197 -2.18 16.64 9.99
CA ALA A 197 -3.11 16.24 11.03
C ALA A 197 -2.48 15.26 12.02
N ALA A 198 -2.95 15.31 13.27
CA ALA A 198 -2.53 14.37 14.30
C ALA A 198 -2.74 12.92 13.84
N LYS A 199 -1.69 12.10 13.94
CA LYS A 199 -1.77 10.67 13.67
C LYS A 199 -2.65 9.99 14.72
N ARG A 200 -3.35 8.94 14.31
CA ARG A 200 -3.99 8.03 15.27
C ARG A 200 -2.90 7.30 16.05
N THR A 201 -3.14 7.04 17.33
CA THR A 201 -2.31 6.13 18.13
C THR A 201 -3.03 4.82 18.39
N PHE A 202 -2.30 3.78 18.75
CA PHE A 202 -2.91 2.49 19.12
C PHE A 202 -3.87 2.65 20.29
N GLU A 203 -3.47 3.42 21.31
CA GLU A 203 -4.26 3.70 22.51
C GLU A 203 -5.56 4.43 22.16
N ASN A 204 -5.49 5.44 21.28
CA ASN A 204 -6.68 6.14 20.79
C ASN A 204 -7.58 5.19 20.00
N CYS A 205 -7.03 4.26 19.22
CA CYS A 205 -7.81 3.26 18.50
C CYS A 205 -8.53 2.28 19.44
N VAL A 206 -7.87 1.80 20.50
CA VAL A 206 -8.48 0.93 21.53
C VAL A 206 -9.60 1.66 22.24
N ARG A 207 -9.34 2.86 22.79
CA ARG A 207 -10.37 3.67 23.48
C ARG A 207 -11.58 3.93 22.59
N ASN A 208 -11.35 4.33 21.33
CA ASN A 208 -12.44 4.59 20.39
C ASN A 208 -13.23 3.31 20.04
N ALA A 209 -12.58 2.15 20.03
CA ALA A 209 -13.24 0.87 19.77
C ALA A 209 -14.12 0.42 20.95
N GLU A 210 -13.64 0.61 22.18
CA GLU A 210 -14.41 0.36 23.41
C GLU A 210 -15.61 1.31 23.52
N GLU A 211 -15.39 2.60 23.29
CA GLU A 211 -16.47 3.59 23.25
C GLU A 211 -17.48 3.33 22.13
N ALA A 212 -17.04 2.74 21.01
CA ALA A 212 -17.91 2.40 19.89
C ALA A 212 -18.91 1.27 20.23
N LEU A 213 -18.54 0.37 21.13
CA LEU A 213 -19.46 -0.64 21.65
C LEU A 213 -20.55 -0.01 22.52
N ALA A 214 -20.27 1.16 23.12
CA ALA A 214 -21.21 1.93 23.94
C ALA A 214 -21.95 3.04 23.16
N THR A 215 -21.39 3.57 22.07
CA THR A 215 -21.89 4.74 21.33
C THR A 215 -21.52 4.69 19.84
N ASN A 216 -22.26 5.36 18.96
CA ASN A 216 -22.09 5.24 17.49
C ASN A 216 -20.88 6.04 16.90
N LYS A 217 -19.69 5.97 17.52
CA LYS A 217 -18.45 6.72 17.17
C LYS A 217 -17.71 6.15 15.95
N SER A 218 -16.52 6.70 15.61
CA SER A 218 -15.79 6.51 14.33
C SER A 218 -15.22 5.12 14.05
N VAL A 219 -15.20 4.25 15.05
CA VAL A 219 -14.81 2.83 14.97
C VAL A 219 -16.09 2.00 15.10
N LYS A 220 -16.17 0.80 14.53
CA LYS A 220 -17.36 -0.07 14.60
C LYS A 220 -17.29 -1.08 15.76
N GLY A 221 -16.26 -1.00 16.58
CA GLY A 221 -15.91 -1.96 17.64
C GLY A 221 -14.45 -2.41 17.53
N THR A 222 -14.04 -3.34 18.38
CA THR A 222 -12.67 -3.88 18.38
C THR A 222 -12.36 -4.64 17.08
N SER A 223 -11.10 -4.64 16.66
CA SER A 223 -10.60 -5.50 15.57
C SER A 223 -9.80 -6.64 16.17
N VAL A 224 -9.96 -7.86 15.65
CA VAL A 224 -9.17 -9.02 16.11
C VAL A 224 -7.67 -8.82 15.89
N LEU A 225 -7.27 -7.99 14.92
CA LEU A 225 -5.87 -7.65 14.67
C LEU A 225 -5.22 -6.87 15.82
N MET A 226 -6.00 -6.23 16.70
CA MET A 226 -5.47 -5.57 17.90
C MET A 226 -4.75 -6.55 18.83
N ASN A 227 -5.08 -7.85 18.76
CA ASN A 227 -4.46 -8.91 19.56
C ASN A 227 -3.01 -9.23 19.14
N LEU A 228 -2.51 -8.61 18.06
CA LEU A 228 -1.12 -8.75 17.58
C LEU A 228 -0.19 -7.63 18.09
N TYR A 229 -0.72 -6.67 18.86
CA TYR A 229 0.08 -5.65 19.53
C TYR A 229 1.01 -6.29 20.60
N PRO A 230 2.25 -5.80 20.79
CA PRO A 230 2.87 -4.60 20.20
C PRO A 230 3.49 -4.79 18.82
N ASN A 231 3.65 -6.04 18.35
CA ASN A 231 4.40 -6.33 17.14
C ASN A 231 3.71 -5.84 15.85
N PHE A 232 2.38 -5.86 15.82
CA PHE A 232 1.59 -5.27 14.75
C PHE A 232 0.70 -4.15 15.30
N ASN A 233 1.02 -2.91 14.95
CA ASN A 233 0.26 -1.73 15.35
C ASN A 233 -0.90 -1.47 14.37
N MET A 234 -2.11 -1.21 14.88
CA MET A 234 -3.30 -0.98 14.04
C MET A 234 -3.23 0.26 13.14
N VAL A 235 -2.33 1.20 13.42
CA VAL A 235 -2.11 2.41 12.60
C VAL A 235 -0.86 2.21 11.74
N ASP A 236 0.29 2.04 12.37
CA ASP A 236 1.59 1.99 11.67
C ASP A 236 1.86 0.65 10.98
N GLY A 237 1.19 -0.43 11.40
CA GLY A 237 1.24 -1.73 10.74
C GLY A 237 0.50 -1.75 9.41
N PHE A 238 -0.37 -0.78 9.11
CA PHE A 238 -0.93 -0.65 7.76
C PHE A 238 -0.13 0.35 6.94
N ILE A 239 0.22 -0.02 5.71
CA ILE A 239 0.93 0.89 4.80
C ILE A 239 0.04 1.38 3.66
N PRO A 240 0.27 2.58 3.11
CA PRO A 240 -0.43 3.04 1.92
C PRO A 240 -0.16 2.13 0.73
N ASP A 241 -1.23 1.63 0.10
CA ASP A 241 -1.12 0.85 -1.13
C ASP A 241 -0.75 1.76 -2.31
N TYR A 242 0.47 1.63 -2.83
CA TYR A 242 1.00 2.43 -3.94
C TYR A 242 0.10 2.37 -5.19
N MET A 243 -0.47 1.20 -5.49
CA MET A 243 -1.29 1.01 -6.68
C MET A 243 -2.57 1.84 -6.61
N HIS A 244 -3.31 1.77 -5.51
CA HIS A 244 -4.58 2.46 -5.35
C HIS A 244 -4.42 3.93 -4.94
N CYS A 245 -3.42 4.26 -4.13
CA CYS A 245 -3.20 5.62 -3.66
C CYS A 245 -2.56 6.52 -4.73
N VAL A 246 -1.49 6.05 -5.36
CA VAL A 246 -0.68 6.87 -6.29
C VAL A 246 -1.17 6.68 -7.72
N LEU A 247 -1.24 5.44 -8.20
CA LEU A 247 -1.46 5.15 -9.62
C LEU A 247 -2.93 5.31 -10.03
N LEU A 248 -3.82 4.54 -9.38
CA LEU A 248 -5.25 4.57 -9.66
C LEU A 248 -5.97 5.70 -8.91
N GLY A 249 -5.30 6.33 -7.94
CA GLY A 249 -5.75 7.50 -7.20
C GLY A 249 -5.26 8.79 -7.87
N VAL A 250 -4.29 9.47 -7.26
CA VAL A 250 -3.86 10.83 -7.62
C VAL A 250 -3.44 10.96 -9.10
N THR A 251 -2.65 10.02 -9.61
CA THR A 251 -2.16 10.06 -11.00
C THR A 251 -3.34 10.02 -11.97
N ARG A 252 -4.21 9.02 -11.83
CA ARG A 252 -5.40 8.87 -12.67
C ARG A 252 -6.32 10.08 -12.56
N GLN A 253 -6.59 10.54 -11.34
CA GLN A 253 -7.49 11.67 -11.09
C GLN A 253 -7.03 12.93 -11.84
N LEU A 254 -5.77 13.35 -11.64
CA LEU A 254 -5.27 14.58 -12.24
C LEU A 254 -5.08 14.46 -13.75
N VAL A 255 -4.60 13.33 -14.25
CA VAL A 255 -4.40 13.18 -15.70
C VAL A 255 -5.72 13.08 -16.45
N CYS A 256 -6.73 12.38 -15.90
CA CYS A 256 -8.09 12.45 -16.44
C CYS A 256 -8.60 13.89 -16.43
N LEU A 257 -8.37 14.63 -15.35
CA LEU A 257 -8.73 16.05 -15.29
C LEU A 257 -8.04 16.86 -16.40
N PHE A 258 -6.76 16.61 -16.70
CA PHE A 258 -6.05 17.31 -17.77
C PHE A 258 -6.64 17.02 -19.15
N VAL A 259 -7.04 15.77 -19.41
CA VAL A 259 -7.51 15.33 -20.75
C VAL A 259 -9.00 15.57 -20.97
N GLU A 260 -9.84 15.37 -19.94
CA GLU A 260 -11.29 15.29 -20.07
C GLU A 260 -12.00 16.62 -19.72
N SER A 261 -11.32 17.54 -19.03
CA SER A 261 -11.87 18.87 -18.73
C SER A 261 -11.67 19.86 -19.89
N SER A 262 -12.43 20.96 -19.86
CA SER A 262 -12.29 22.05 -20.82
C SER A 262 -12.34 23.42 -20.14
N GLY A 263 -11.71 24.41 -20.76
CA GLY A 263 -11.77 25.82 -20.32
C GLY A 263 -10.97 26.17 -19.07
N SER A 264 -10.34 25.20 -18.40
CA SER A 264 -9.56 25.45 -17.17
C SER A 264 -8.05 25.55 -17.47
N LEU A 265 -7.29 26.14 -16.53
CA LEU A 265 -5.84 26.29 -16.65
C LEU A 265 -5.10 24.96 -16.84
N TYR A 266 -5.62 23.90 -16.22
CA TYR A 266 -5.08 22.54 -16.28
C TYR A 266 -5.59 21.71 -17.46
N SER A 267 -6.59 22.20 -18.20
CA SER A 267 -7.18 21.47 -19.33
C SER A 267 -6.26 21.52 -20.56
N LEU A 268 -6.04 20.36 -21.17
CA LEU A 268 -5.35 20.26 -22.45
C LEU A 268 -6.30 20.58 -23.60
N ARG A 269 -5.84 21.39 -24.55
CA ARG A 269 -6.60 21.66 -25.78
C ARG A 269 -6.44 20.48 -26.75
N ALA A 270 -7.34 20.34 -27.71
CA ALA A 270 -7.29 19.27 -28.71
C ALA A 270 -5.93 19.15 -29.43
N LYS A 271 -5.25 20.28 -29.71
CA LYS A 271 -3.90 20.28 -30.31
C LYS A 271 -2.84 19.68 -29.39
N ASP A 272 -2.97 19.90 -28.08
CA ASP A 272 -2.00 19.49 -27.06
C ASP A 272 -2.22 18.01 -26.70
N ILE A 273 -3.48 17.55 -26.70
CA ILE A 273 -3.84 16.11 -26.63
C ILE A 273 -3.23 15.35 -27.82
N ARG A 274 -3.37 15.86 -29.05
CA ARG A 274 -2.74 15.24 -30.24
C ARG A 274 -1.22 15.15 -30.10
N ARG A 275 -0.57 16.20 -29.59
CA ARG A 275 0.88 16.20 -29.33
C ARG A 275 1.26 15.16 -28.27
N LEU A 276 0.45 15.04 -27.21
CA LEU A 276 0.67 14.04 -26.16
C LEU A 276 0.56 12.61 -26.72
N ASP A 277 -0.48 12.32 -27.51
CA ASP A 277 -0.64 11.00 -28.13
C ASP A 277 0.51 10.63 -29.08
N ILE A 278 1.05 11.61 -29.83
CA ILE A 278 2.25 11.40 -30.66
C ILE A 278 3.44 11.00 -29.77
N ARG A 279 3.69 11.75 -28.68
CA ARG A 279 4.79 11.43 -27.76
C ARG A 279 4.62 10.08 -27.07
N ILE A 280 3.38 9.72 -26.71
CA ILE A 280 3.06 8.40 -26.15
C ILE A 280 3.38 7.30 -27.17
N LYS A 281 3.04 7.48 -28.44
CA LYS A 281 3.30 6.52 -29.52
C LYS A 281 4.80 6.33 -29.74
N ASP A 282 5.58 7.40 -29.66
CA ASP A 282 7.03 7.39 -29.92
C ASP A 282 7.86 6.99 -28.69
N LEU A 283 7.23 6.82 -27.52
CA LEU A 283 7.89 6.46 -26.28
C LEU A 283 8.49 5.05 -26.37
N LYS A 284 9.82 4.97 -26.27
CA LYS A 284 10.55 3.70 -26.16
C LYS A 284 10.66 3.31 -24.70
N LEU A 285 10.12 2.14 -24.36
CA LEU A 285 10.15 1.58 -23.02
C LEU A 285 11.21 0.47 -22.93
N PRO A 286 11.84 0.28 -21.76
CA PRO A 286 12.77 -0.81 -21.55
C PRO A 286 12.02 -2.16 -21.57
N HIS A 287 12.73 -3.26 -21.80
CA HIS A 287 12.13 -4.59 -22.05
C HIS A 287 11.30 -5.11 -20.85
N GLU A 288 11.63 -4.65 -19.64
CA GLU A 288 10.94 -4.98 -18.39
C GLU A 288 9.52 -4.40 -18.34
N ALA A 289 9.20 -3.40 -19.17
CA ALA A 289 7.87 -2.84 -19.29
C ALA A 289 6.95 -3.79 -20.09
N THR A 290 6.20 -4.61 -19.36
CA THR A 290 5.27 -5.61 -19.94
C THR A 290 4.06 -5.01 -20.69
N ARG A 291 3.87 -3.68 -20.67
CA ARG A 291 2.76 -3.00 -21.35
C ARG A 291 3.23 -1.70 -22.02
N LYS A 292 2.59 -1.37 -23.14
CA LYS A 292 2.67 -0.04 -23.77
C LYS A 292 1.55 0.85 -23.24
N LEU A 293 1.77 2.16 -23.25
CA LEU A 293 0.73 3.13 -22.99
C LEU A 293 -0.28 3.14 -24.14
N ARG A 294 -1.57 3.04 -23.82
CA ARG A 294 -2.65 3.29 -24.79
C ARG A 294 -2.77 4.79 -25.07
N THR A 295 -3.55 5.15 -26.08
CA THR A 295 -3.85 6.57 -26.36
C THR A 295 -4.75 7.18 -25.29
N THR A 296 -4.74 8.51 -25.21
CA THR A 296 -5.57 9.31 -24.30
C THR A 296 -7.07 9.13 -24.53
N LYS A 297 -7.51 8.67 -25.70
CA LYS A 297 -8.92 8.34 -25.97
C LYS A 297 -9.51 7.31 -24.98
N ASN A 298 -8.67 6.43 -24.45
CA ASN A 298 -9.06 5.39 -23.49
C ASN A 298 -8.50 5.63 -22.08
N ILE A 299 -8.16 6.88 -21.74
CA ILE A 299 -7.45 7.25 -20.50
C ILE A 299 -8.16 6.69 -19.24
N SER A 300 -9.49 6.77 -19.19
CA SER A 300 -10.29 6.30 -18.06
C SER A 300 -10.20 4.79 -17.80
N PHE A 301 -9.77 4.01 -18.79
CA PHE A 301 -9.62 2.56 -18.76
C PHE A 301 -8.17 2.09 -18.61
N TRP A 302 -7.20 2.99 -18.45
CA TRP A 302 -5.80 2.65 -18.21
C TRP A 302 -5.63 1.82 -16.94
N LYS A 303 -4.78 0.78 -17.01
CA LYS A 303 -4.44 -0.07 -15.88
C LYS A 303 -3.37 0.58 -15.02
N ALA A 304 -3.21 0.12 -13.78
CA ALA A 304 -2.18 0.61 -12.87
C ALA A 304 -0.77 0.60 -13.49
N SER A 305 -0.40 -0.44 -14.24
CA SER A 305 0.91 -0.50 -14.91
C SER A 305 1.10 0.60 -15.96
N GLU A 306 0.04 1.01 -16.66
CA GLU A 306 0.10 2.15 -17.59
C GLU A 306 0.21 3.47 -16.83
N TRP A 307 -0.55 3.64 -15.75
CA TRP A 307 -0.40 4.81 -14.88
C TRP A 307 1.01 4.93 -14.29
N ARG A 308 1.66 3.81 -13.94
CA ARG A 308 3.05 3.80 -13.48
C ARG A 308 4.00 4.29 -14.57
N ILE A 309 3.87 3.76 -15.79
CA ILE A 309 4.72 4.18 -16.93
C ILE A 309 4.51 5.66 -17.20
N PHE A 310 3.26 6.10 -17.25
CA PHE A 310 2.93 7.50 -17.49
C PHE A 310 3.51 8.39 -16.40
N LEU A 311 3.30 8.07 -15.11
CA LEU A 311 3.82 8.86 -13.99
C LEU A 311 5.33 9.11 -14.13
N LEU A 312 6.11 8.05 -14.33
CA LEU A 312 7.57 8.12 -14.43
C LEU A 312 8.08 8.82 -15.70
N THR A 313 7.31 8.79 -16.79
CA THR A 313 7.69 9.42 -18.08
C THR A 313 7.02 10.77 -18.32
N SER A 314 6.05 11.14 -17.47
CA SER A 314 5.25 12.36 -17.58
C SER A 314 6.07 13.65 -17.59
N PRO A 315 7.24 13.79 -16.94
CA PRO A 315 8.06 14.98 -17.10
C PRO A 315 8.42 15.24 -18.56
N VAL A 316 8.77 14.19 -19.31
CA VAL A 316 9.08 14.32 -20.74
C VAL A 316 7.81 14.46 -21.56
N LEU A 317 6.80 13.63 -21.30
CA LEU A 317 5.57 13.61 -22.08
C LEU A 317 4.82 14.94 -22.00
N LEU A 318 4.76 15.59 -20.83
CA LEU A 318 3.96 16.79 -20.59
C LEU A 318 4.72 18.11 -20.77
N LYS A 319 6.06 18.07 -20.96
CA LYS A 319 6.89 19.27 -21.16
C LYS A 319 6.41 20.08 -22.36
N ASN A 320 6.13 21.37 -22.15
CA ASN A 320 5.59 22.28 -23.17
C ASN A 320 4.23 21.85 -23.76
N ILE A 321 3.47 20.99 -23.04
CA ILE A 321 2.08 20.61 -23.35
C ILE A 321 1.15 21.16 -22.27
N LEU A 322 1.48 20.93 -20.99
CA LEU A 322 0.75 21.54 -19.87
C LEU A 322 1.14 23.01 -19.69
N ASN A 323 0.20 23.78 -19.11
CA ASN A 323 0.51 25.11 -18.61
C ASN A 323 1.68 25.04 -17.62
N HIS A 324 2.61 26.00 -17.69
CA HIS A 324 3.84 25.99 -16.90
C HIS A 324 3.61 25.90 -15.38
N ILE A 325 2.56 26.54 -14.84
CA ILE A 325 2.20 26.47 -13.41
C ILE A 325 1.76 25.05 -13.06
N VAL A 326 0.85 24.49 -13.86
CA VAL A 326 0.30 23.14 -13.68
C VAL A 326 1.39 22.07 -13.84
N TYR A 327 2.30 22.25 -14.79
CA TYR A 327 3.43 21.37 -15.03
C TYR A 327 4.40 21.36 -13.85
N LYS A 328 4.81 22.53 -13.35
CA LYS A 328 5.67 22.63 -12.15
C LYS A 328 5.02 22.00 -10.93
N HIS A 329 3.73 22.21 -10.74
CA HIS A 329 2.97 21.59 -9.66
C HIS A 329 2.93 20.07 -9.79
N TRP A 330 2.63 19.54 -10.98
CA TRP A 330 2.66 18.11 -11.26
C TRP A 330 4.04 17.48 -10.98
N LEU A 331 5.12 18.19 -11.31
CA LEU A 331 6.48 17.71 -11.03
C LEU A 331 6.79 17.55 -9.54
N LEU A 332 6.14 18.30 -8.64
CA LEU A 332 6.30 18.08 -7.19
C LEU A 332 5.84 16.66 -6.81
N PHE A 333 4.66 16.27 -7.29
CA PHE A 333 4.12 14.93 -7.06
C PHE A 333 5.00 13.85 -7.70
N VAL A 334 5.36 14.01 -8.98
CA VAL A 334 6.22 13.03 -9.67
C VAL A 334 7.55 12.87 -8.95
N HIS A 335 8.21 13.97 -8.60
CA HIS A 335 9.51 13.94 -7.96
C HIS A 335 9.45 13.28 -6.57
N GLY A 336 8.49 13.68 -5.73
CA GLY A 336 8.32 13.10 -4.41
C GLY A 336 8.06 11.59 -4.45
N ILE A 337 7.20 11.14 -5.39
CA ILE A 337 6.96 9.70 -5.57
C ILE A 337 8.18 8.98 -6.14
N THR A 338 8.92 9.58 -7.09
CA THR A 338 10.12 8.95 -7.66
C THR A 338 11.20 8.71 -6.61
N LEU A 339 11.40 9.65 -5.67
CA LEU A 339 12.33 9.46 -4.55
C LEU A 339 11.94 8.24 -3.70
N LEU A 340 10.64 8.08 -3.40
CA LEU A 340 10.12 6.96 -2.61
C LEU A 340 10.08 5.61 -3.36
N LEU A 341 10.30 5.61 -4.67
CA LEU A 341 10.38 4.40 -5.50
C LEU A 341 11.83 3.94 -5.74
N GLY A 342 12.81 4.63 -5.16
CA GLY A 342 14.21 4.25 -5.22
C GLY A 342 14.47 2.87 -4.61
N THR A 343 15.49 2.18 -5.12
CA THR A 343 15.97 0.91 -4.54
C THR A 343 16.89 1.12 -3.33
N ASN A 344 17.31 2.37 -3.12
CA ASN A 344 18.13 2.82 -2.01
C ASN A 344 17.67 4.25 -1.72
N ILE A 345 17.07 4.46 -0.55
CA ILE A 345 16.42 5.71 -0.16
C ILE A 345 17.13 6.26 1.07
N SER A 346 17.73 7.44 0.98
CA SER A 346 18.34 8.09 2.14
C SER A 346 17.29 8.80 3.01
N ARG A 347 17.66 9.15 4.24
CA ARG A 347 16.81 10.01 5.09
C ARG A 347 16.54 11.37 4.44
N ASP A 348 17.50 11.92 3.70
CA ASP A 348 17.35 13.18 2.97
C ASP A 348 16.34 13.04 1.81
N ASP A 349 16.33 11.91 1.11
CA ASP A 349 15.32 11.63 0.07
C ASP A 349 13.90 11.59 0.67
N ILE A 350 13.73 11.02 1.86
CA ILE A 350 12.44 10.99 2.58
C ILE A 350 12.00 12.42 2.91
N VAL A 351 12.90 13.25 3.46
CA VAL A 351 12.60 14.66 3.81
C VAL A 351 12.22 15.47 2.56
N LYS A 352 12.97 15.29 1.46
CA LYS A 352 12.66 15.95 0.17
C LYS A 352 11.34 15.48 -0.41
N ALA A 353 11.05 14.18 -0.34
CA ALA A 353 9.78 13.64 -0.79
C ALA A 353 8.62 14.21 0.02
N GLU A 354 8.78 14.32 1.34
CA GLU A 354 7.78 14.91 2.23
C GLU A 354 7.53 16.40 1.89
N ASP A 355 8.57 17.22 1.68
CA ASP A 355 8.40 18.62 1.26
C ASP A 355 7.64 18.72 -0.07
N CYS A 356 8.04 17.92 -1.06
CA CYS A 356 7.41 17.90 -2.37
C CYS A 356 5.92 17.54 -2.28
N LEU A 357 5.58 16.50 -1.51
CA LEU A 357 4.20 16.04 -1.36
C LEU A 357 3.36 17.04 -0.54
N LYS A 358 3.90 17.67 0.50
CA LYS A 358 3.21 18.74 1.24
C LYS A 358 2.88 19.92 0.33
N ARG A 359 3.87 20.41 -0.42
CA ARG A 359 3.70 21.53 -1.36
C ARG A 359 2.72 21.19 -2.48
N PHE A 360 2.75 19.95 -2.97
CA PHE A 360 1.77 19.46 -3.93
C PHE A 360 0.36 19.49 -3.34
N VAL A 361 0.12 18.90 -2.16
CA VAL A 361 -1.23 18.87 -1.58
C VAL A 361 -1.75 20.28 -1.26
N SER A 362 -0.89 21.20 -0.80
CA SER A 362 -1.22 22.62 -0.62
C SER A 362 -1.73 23.28 -1.91
N GLY A 363 -1.10 22.99 -3.06
CA GLY A 363 -1.45 23.62 -4.33
C GLY A 363 -2.68 23.03 -5.03
N VAL A 364 -3.16 21.83 -4.62
CA VAL A 364 -4.28 21.15 -5.28
C VAL A 364 -5.55 22.01 -5.29
N LYS A 365 -5.92 22.61 -4.15
CA LYS A 365 -7.14 23.41 -4.03
C LYS A 365 -7.12 24.61 -4.98
N ASP A 366 -6.00 25.32 -5.05
CA ASP A 366 -5.91 26.58 -5.79
C ASP A 366 -5.79 26.34 -7.30
N ILE A 367 -5.17 25.22 -7.71
CA ILE A 367 -4.94 24.91 -9.12
C ILE A 367 -6.11 24.12 -9.72
N TYR A 368 -6.63 23.12 -9.01
CA TYR A 368 -7.62 22.17 -9.53
C TYR A 368 -9.01 22.33 -8.90
N GLY A 369 -9.13 23.09 -7.81
CA GLY A 369 -10.36 23.27 -7.06
C GLY A 369 -10.44 22.36 -5.82
N ILE A 370 -11.21 22.81 -4.83
CA ILE A 370 -11.35 22.15 -3.52
C ILE A 370 -11.84 20.69 -3.61
N ALA A 371 -12.68 20.38 -4.59
CA ALA A 371 -13.25 19.04 -4.80
C ALA A 371 -12.21 18.00 -5.29
N GLU A 372 -11.03 18.44 -5.71
CA GLU A 372 -9.94 17.57 -6.16
C GLU A 372 -8.95 17.22 -5.03
N GLN A 373 -9.17 17.70 -3.80
CA GLN A 373 -8.47 17.23 -2.57
C GLN A 373 -9.11 15.97 -1.95
N SER A 374 -9.89 15.21 -2.73
CA SER A 374 -10.67 14.06 -2.26
C SER A 374 -9.85 12.79 -2.06
#